data_AF-A0A959XSX8-F1
#
_entry.id   AF-A0A959XSX8-F1
#
_cell.length_a   1.000
_cell.length_b   1.000
_cell.length_c   1.000
_cell.angle_alpha   90.00
_cell.angle_beta   90.00
_cell.angle_gamma   90.00
#
_symmetry.space_group_name_H-M   'P 1'
#
loop_
_entity.id
_entity.type
_entity.pdbx_description
1 polymer ?
#
loop_
_entity_poly.entity_id
_entity_poly.type
_entity_poly.pdbx_seq_one_letter_code
_entity_poly.pdbx_strand_id
1 'polypeptide(L)'
;MKHWWWKILGVALLLFASIAGLWVPLSPALIHVSPDRIAPGHVEISITGYNTAFGPNESVRLENDGQLVCATKAFTHDATHLTAGFLVPDGMRASLTDVVVGDLRYPDALFTEGLGKGFASQECPSDMDTANSIPPHTGFVFPNRSILYESIRNLHFHVPMWFTMITLMGISVFFSIKTLGSNSMEHDRAAVSAVQVGLLFCGLGLITGAVWARATWGAFWTNDVKLNGAAVTGLIYLAYLVLRGSVQDAHKRARLAGIYNIFAFVLLVLFLFVVPRLNAIDSLHPGNGGNSGFNDLDLDNRLRVIFYPAVLGWVLLGTWMFTLRNRAARLIETKDP
;
A
#
# COMPACT_ATOMS: atom_id res chain seq x y z
N MET A 1 5.80 31.85 -19.68
CA MET A 1 6.25 30.58 -19.05
C MET A 1 6.11 30.55 -17.51
N LYS A 2 6.18 31.67 -16.77
CA LYS A 2 6.11 31.70 -15.28
C LYS A 2 4.87 31.05 -14.61
N HIS A 3 3.74 30.86 -15.29
CA HIS A 3 2.52 30.30 -14.68
C HIS A 3 2.28 28.80 -14.93
N TRP A 4 3.07 28.15 -15.79
CA TRP A 4 2.80 26.76 -16.24
C TRP A 4 3.78 25.73 -15.69
N TRP A 5 4.91 26.16 -15.14
CA TRP A 5 6.00 25.26 -14.72
C TRP A 5 5.53 24.17 -13.75
N TRP A 6 4.69 24.50 -12.77
CA TRP A 6 4.22 23.53 -11.77
C TRP A 6 3.23 22.51 -12.36
N LYS A 7 2.51 22.88 -13.43
CA LYS A 7 1.65 21.94 -14.16
C LYS A 7 2.48 20.97 -14.99
N ILE A 8 3.49 21.49 -15.69
CA ILE A 8 4.45 20.69 -16.46
C ILE A 8 5.20 19.75 -15.51
N LEU A 9 5.63 20.25 -14.36
CA LEU A 9 6.25 19.44 -13.31
C LEU A 9 5.30 18.33 -12.82
N GLY A 10 4.03 18.65 -12.53
CA GLY A 10 3.04 17.66 -12.13
C GLY A 10 2.90 16.52 -13.15
N VAL A 11 2.79 16.86 -14.45
CA VAL A 11 2.72 15.87 -15.52
C VAL A 11 4.02 15.06 -15.62
N ALA A 12 5.18 15.71 -15.57
CA ALA A 12 6.47 15.04 -15.64
C ALA A 12 6.69 14.05 -14.49
N LEU A 13 6.32 14.43 -13.26
CA LEU A 13 6.41 13.57 -12.09
C LEU A 13 5.48 12.36 -12.18
N LEU A 14 4.25 12.53 -12.70
CA LEU A 14 3.33 11.42 -12.90
C LEU A 14 3.78 10.48 -14.01
N LEU A 15 4.34 11.01 -15.10
CA LEU A 15 4.93 10.19 -16.17
C LEU A 15 6.13 9.40 -15.64
N PHE A 16 7.03 10.06 -14.91
CA PHE A 16 8.14 9.40 -14.23
C PHE A 16 7.65 8.28 -13.30
N ALA A 17 6.69 8.58 -12.42
CA ALA A 17 6.17 7.60 -11.47
C ALA A 17 5.48 6.41 -12.15
N SER A 18 4.75 6.67 -13.25
CA SER A 18 4.07 5.61 -14.01
C SER A 18 5.06 4.73 -14.75
N ILE A 19 6.05 5.33 -15.42
CA ILE A 19 7.07 4.57 -16.16
C ILE A 19 7.95 3.80 -15.18
N ALA A 20 8.54 4.47 -14.20
CA ALA A 20 9.44 3.84 -13.25
C ALA A 20 8.70 2.82 -12.36
N GLY A 21 7.49 3.16 -11.89
CA GLY A 21 6.68 2.28 -11.05
C GLY A 21 6.21 1.00 -11.75
N LEU A 22 6.14 0.98 -13.08
CA LEU A 22 5.79 -0.21 -13.86
C LEU A 22 7.01 -0.94 -14.44
N TRP A 23 8.12 -0.24 -14.66
CA TRP A 23 9.29 -0.82 -15.33
C TRP A 23 10.34 -1.39 -14.38
N VAL A 24 10.44 -0.87 -13.15
CA VAL A 24 11.37 -1.39 -12.14
C VAL A 24 10.95 -2.81 -11.73
N PRO A 25 11.79 -3.85 -11.90
CA PRO A 25 11.41 -5.22 -11.55
C PRO A 25 11.37 -5.41 -10.03
N LEU A 26 10.65 -6.44 -9.56
CA LEU A 26 10.75 -6.89 -8.17
C LEU A 26 12.07 -7.62 -7.93
N SER A 27 12.54 -7.58 -6.70
CA SER A 27 13.69 -8.35 -6.24
C SER A 27 13.41 -9.85 -6.34
N PRO A 28 14.45 -10.66 -6.54
CA PRO A 28 14.33 -12.11 -6.40
C PRO A 28 13.76 -12.47 -5.03
N ALA A 29 12.84 -13.42 -4.97
CA ALA A 29 12.31 -13.95 -3.71
C ALA A 29 11.69 -15.33 -3.88
N LEU A 30 11.52 -16.04 -2.78
CA LEU A 30 10.69 -17.23 -2.70
C LEU A 30 9.23 -16.80 -2.56
N ILE A 31 8.34 -17.37 -3.38
CA ILE A 31 6.94 -16.94 -3.45
C ILE A 31 5.94 -18.03 -3.05
N HIS A 32 6.36 -19.30 -3.09
CA HIS A 32 5.50 -20.42 -2.76
C HIS A 32 6.34 -21.64 -2.33
N VAL A 33 5.84 -22.37 -1.34
CA VAL A 33 6.40 -23.65 -0.87
C VAL A 33 5.25 -24.62 -0.69
N SER A 34 5.44 -25.88 -1.09
CA SER A 34 4.46 -26.96 -0.94
C SER A 34 5.14 -28.28 -0.56
N PRO A 35 4.56 -29.09 0.34
CA PRO A 35 3.37 -28.82 1.14
C PRO A 35 3.58 -27.68 2.15
N ASP A 36 2.50 -27.11 2.67
CA ASP A 36 2.49 -26.08 3.71
C ASP A 36 2.63 -26.66 5.13
N ARG A 37 2.67 -27.98 5.26
CA ARG A 37 2.77 -28.73 6.51
C ARG A 37 3.86 -29.77 6.44
N ILE A 38 4.63 -29.86 7.52
CA ILE A 38 5.69 -30.87 7.69
C ILE A 38 5.54 -31.60 9.02
N ALA A 39 5.82 -32.90 8.99
CA ALA A 39 5.84 -33.76 10.17
C ALA A 39 7.23 -34.40 10.32
N PRO A 40 7.60 -34.91 11.51
CA PRO A 40 8.86 -35.59 11.72
C PRO A 40 9.05 -36.77 10.75
N GLY A 41 10.25 -36.91 10.18
CA GLY A 41 10.58 -37.93 9.18
C GLY A 41 11.06 -37.38 7.85
N HIS A 42 11.03 -38.21 6.81
CA HIS A 42 11.42 -37.80 5.46
C HIS A 42 10.33 -36.96 4.82
N VAL A 43 10.66 -35.72 4.46
CA VAL A 43 9.75 -34.79 3.81
C VAL A 43 10.41 -34.23 2.57
N GLU A 44 9.65 -34.11 1.49
CA GLU A 44 10.07 -33.44 0.28
C GLU A 44 9.22 -32.18 0.10
N ILE A 45 9.88 -31.04 -0.14
CA ILE A 45 9.22 -29.76 -0.39
C ILE A 45 9.57 -29.24 -1.77
N SER A 46 8.58 -28.73 -2.48
CA SER A 46 8.71 -27.97 -3.71
C SER A 46 8.76 -26.49 -3.38
N ILE A 47 9.73 -25.78 -3.94
CA ILE A 47 9.96 -24.36 -3.71
C ILE A 47 9.91 -23.63 -5.06
N THR A 48 9.11 -22.57 -5.11
CA THR A 48 8.98 -21.69 -6.27
C THR A 48 9.56 -20.31 -5.94
N GLY A 49 10.51 -19.88 -6.77
CA GLY A 49 11.09 -18.55 -6.77
C GLY A 49 10.43 -17.62 -7.79
N TYR A 50 10.60 -16.32 -7.59
CA TYR A 50 10.24 -15.26 -8.52
C TYR A 50 11.47 -14.43 -8.82
N ASN A 51 11.76 -14.21 -10.11
CA ASN A 51 12.97 -13.51 -10.57
C ASN A 51 14.27 -14.12 -9.99
N THR A 52 14.26 -15.41 -9.70
CA THR A 52 15.41 -16.18 -9.20
C THR A 52 16.21 -16.78 -10.35
N ALA A 53 17.42 -17.24 -10.05
CA ALA A 53 18.28 -17.97 -10.97
C ALA A 53 18.88 -19.19 -10.26
N PHE A 54 18.03 -20.14 -9.86
CA PHE A 54 18.48 -21.34 -9.16
C PHE A 54 19.49 -22.13 -9.98
N GLY A 55 20.65 -22.43 -9.37
CA GLY A 55 21.70 -23.26 -9.94
C GLY A 55 21.55 -24.74 -9.59
N PRO A 56 22.44 -25.61 -10.10
CA PRO A 56 22.31 -27.06 -9.94
C PRO A 56 22.49 -27.58 -8.51
N ASN A 57 23.11 -26.80 -7.62
CA ASN A 57 23.42 -27.19 -6.24
C ASN A 57 23.04 -26.07 -5.25
N GLU A 58 21.74 -25.78 -5.13
CA GLU A 58 21.26 -24.78 -4.18
C GLU A 58 21.30 -25.28 -2.73
N SER A 59 21.81 -24.44 -1.83
CA SER A 59 21.74 -24.69 -0.39
C SER A 59 20.33 -24.39 0.12
N VAL A 60 19.61 -25.42 0.56
CA VAL A 60 18.27 -25.27 1.14
C VAL A 60 18.30 -25.70 2.60
N ARG A 61 17.77 -24.83 3.48
CA ARG A 61 17.68 -25.07 4.92
C ARG A 61 16.32 -24.63 5.46
N LEU A 62 15.90 -25.29 6.53
CA LEU A 62 14.77 -24.88 7.36
C LEU A 62 15.30 -24.19 8.61
N GLU A 63 14.66 -23.10 9.02
CA GLU A 63 14.98 -22.37 10.25
C GLU A 63 13.73 -22.30 11.14
N ASN A 64 13.83 -22.87 12.35
CA ASN A 64 12.74 -22.94 13.32
C ASN A 64 13.25 -22.43 14.68
N ASP A 65 12.87 -21.21 15.07
CA ASP A 65 13.28 -20.59 16.35
C ASP A 65 14.80 -20.70 16.65
N GLY A 66 15.62 -20.37 15.64
CA GLY A 66 17.08 -20.44 15.70
C GLY A 66 17.69 -21.83 15.52
N GLN A 67 16.88 -22.87 15.24
CA GLN A 67 17.33 -24.22 14.93
C GLN A 67 17.35 -24.48 13.42
N LEU A 68 18.44 -25.05 12.91
CA LEU A 68 18.62 -25.32 11.49
C LEU A 68 18.44 -26.80 11.16
N VAL A 69 17.72 -27.08 10.07
CA VAL A 69 17.64 -28.40 9.42
C VAL A 69 18.08 -28.26 7.98
N CYS A 70 19.10 -29.02 7.58
CA CYS A 70 19.67 -28.93 6.23
C CYS A 70 18.98 -29.91 5.29
N ALA A 71 18.85 -29.53 4.02
CA ALA A 71 18.37 -30.45 3.01
C ALA A 71 19.37 -31.60 2.85
N THR A 72 18.86 -32.84 2.84
CA THR A 72 19.65 -34.02 2.50
C THR A 72 19.95 -34.07 1.00
N LYS A 73 19.05 -33.53 0.19
CA LYS A 73 19.20 -33.37 -1.25
C LYS A 73 18.38 -32.19 -1.75
N ALA A 74 18.94 -31.42 -2.67
CA ALA A 74 18.21 -30.43 -3.45
C ALA A 74 18.34 -30.75 -4.94
N PHE A 75 17.26 -30.60 -5.70
CA PHE A 75 17.20 -30.79 -7.13
C PHE A 75 16.54 -29.58 -7.78
N THR A 76 17.29 -28.89 -8.62
CA THR A 76 16.80 -27.73 -9.36
C THR A 76 16.20 -28.21 -10.68
N HIS A 77 14.92 -27.91 -10.89
CA HIS A 77 14.20 -28.24 -12.14
C HIS A 77 14.42 -27.17 -13.20
N ASP A 78 14.37 -25.90 -12.80
CA ASP A 78 14.61 -24.74 -13.64
C ASP A 78 15.06 -23.53 -12.79
N ALA A 79 15.24 -22.36 -13.41
CA ALA A 79 15.70 -21.15 -12.75
C ALA A 79 14.81 -20.66 -11.58
N THR A 80 13.56 -21.13 -11.51
CA THR A 80 12.51 -20.73 -10.57
C THR A 80 11.87 -21.87 -9.78
N HIS A 81 12.20 -23.14 -10.07
CA HIS A 81 11.65 -24.29 -9.37
C HIS A 81 12.76 -25.21 -8.87
N LEU A 82 12.72 -25.53 -7.57
CA LEU A 82 13.59 -26.53 -6.96
C LEU A 82 12.81 -27.39 -5.99
N THR A 83 13.28 -28.62 -5.78
CA THR A 83 12.74 -29.56 -4.81
C THR A 83 13.83 -29.92 -3.81
N ALA A 84 13.51 -29.93 -2.52
CA ALA A 84 14.45 -30.25 -1.46
C ALA A 84 13.87 -31.31 -0.52
N GLY A 85 14.66 -32.35 -0.25
CA GLY A 85 14.36 -33.40 0.71
C GLY A 85 15.00 -33.13 2.05
N PHE A 86 14.25 -33.31 3.14
CA PHE A 86 14.66 -33.11 4.52
C PHE A 86 14.45 -34.36 5.34
N LEU A 87 15.31 -34.57 6.34
CA LEU A 87 15.02 -35.46 7.45
C LEU A 87 14.64 -34.57 8.64
N VAL A 88 13.34 -34.38 8.80
CA VAL A 88 12.76 -33.48 9.78
C VAL A 88 12.83 -34.13 11.17
N PRO A 89 13.53 -33.51 12.15
CA PRO A 89 13.65 -34.07 13.49
C PRO A 89 12.33 -33.96 14.26
N ASP A 90 12.13 -34.85 15.22
CA ASP A 90 11.06 -34.72 16.20
C ASP A 90 11.39 -33.63 17.23
N GLY A 91 10.35 -32.93 17.70
CA GLY A 91 10.47 -31.98 18.79
C GLY A 91 10.93 -30.57 18.41
N MET A 92 10.58 -30.06 17.22
CA MET A 92 10.80 -28.64 16.86
C MET A 92 10.13 -27.67 17.85
N ARG A 93 10.67 -26.45 17.99
CA ARG A 93 10.25 -25.48 19.02
C ARG A 93 9.02 -24.68 18.62
N ALA A 94 8.98 -24.21 17.37
CA ALA A 94 7.93 -23.31 16.88
C ALA A 94 7.00 -24.02 15.91
N SER A 95 5.73 -23.58 15.90
CA SER A 95 4.71 -24.06 14.96
C SER A 95 4.91 -23.57 13.53
N LEU A 96 5.77 -22.57 13.32
CA LEU A 96 6.09 -21.97 12.03
C LEU A 96 7.59 -22.12 11.76
N THR A 97 7.92 -22.50 10.53
CA THR A 97 9.29 -22.74 10.08
C THR A 97 9.54 -21.96 8.79
N ASP A 98 10.66 -21.25 8.77
CA ASP A 98 11.14 -20.52 7.60
C ASP A 98 11.83 -21.49 6.64
N VAL A 99 11.68 -21.23 5.34
CA VAL A 99 12.47 -21.90 4.30
C VAL A 99 13.49 -20.91 3.75
N VAL A 100 14.75 -21.34 3.66
CA VAL A 100 15.84 -20.50 3.17
C VAL A 100 16.57 -21.21 2.04
N VAL A 101 16.74 -20.53 0.91
CA VAL A 101 17.51 -20.97 -0.26
C VAL A 101 18.63 -19.96 -0.51
N GLY A 102 19.87 -20.32 -0.18
CA GLY A 102 21.00 -19.38 -0.18
C GLY A 102 20.72 -18.17 0.71
N ASP A 103 20.58 -17.00 0.07
CA ASP A 103 20.24 -15.70 0.69
C ASP A 103 18.73 -15.39 0.70
N LEU A 104 17.92 -16.16 -0.02
CA LEU A 104 16.48 -15.93 -0.14
C LEU A 104 15.73 -16.63 0.99
N ARG A 105 14.89 -15.88 1.71
CA ARG A 105 14.07 -16.39 2.82
C ARG A 105 12.59 -16.32 2.48
N TYR A 106 11.86 -17.39 2.80
CA TYR A 106 10.40 -17.43 2.86
C TYR A 106 9.97 -17.61 4.32
N PRO A 107 9.57 -16.53 5.01
CA PRO A 107 9.22 -16.59 6.42
C PRO A 107 7.87 -17.29 6.62
N ASP A 108 7.73 -17.99 7.75
CA ASP A 108 6.50 -18.70 8.16
C ASP A 108 5.95 -19.64 7.07
N ALA A 109 6.85 -20.23 6.28
CA ALA A 109 6.51 -21.01 5.09
C ALA A 109 5.77 -22.32 5.41
N LEU A 110 6.12 -22.95 6.53
CA LEU A 110 5.70 -24.30 6.87
C LEU A 110 5.11 -24.37 8.28
N PHE A 111 3.92 -24.95 8.39
CA PHE A 111 3.36 -25.40 9.65
C PHE A 111 4.04 -26.69 10.10
N THR A 112 4.53 -26.66 11.34
CA THR A 112 5.36 -27.73 11.89
C THR A 112 4.59 -28.54 12.91
N GLU A 113 4.48 -29.84 12.67
CA GLU A 113 3.87 -30.82 13.58
C GLU A 113 4.94 -31.54 14.42
N GLY A 114 4.54 -32.17 15.52
CA GLY A 114 5.49 -32.86 16.42
C GLY A 114 6.36 -31.90 17.25
N LEU A 115 5.75 -30.86 17.82
CA LEU A 115 6.45 -29.88 18.65
C LEU A 115 7.02 -30.51 19.91
N GLY A 116 8.17 -30.00 20.37
CA GLY A 116 8.86 -30.49 21.55
C GLY A 116 9.83 -29.47 22.14
N LYS A 117 10.86 -29.94 22.83
CA LYS A 117 11.83 -29.08 23.56
C LYS A 117 12.92 -28.48 22.67
N GLY A 118 12.90 -28.77 21.37
CA GLY A 118 13.95 -28.47 20.41
C GLY A 118 14.95 -29.62 20.24
N PHE A 119 15.59 -29.64 19.07
CA PHE A 119 16.68 -30.52 18.71
C PHE A 119 18.05 -29.78 18.64
N ALA A 120 19.16 -30.51 18.50
CA ALA A 120 20.46 -29.88 18.26
C ALA A 120 20.53 -29.33 16.83
N SER A 121 20.77 -28.03 16.67
CA SER A 121 20.85 -27.39 15.35
C SER A 121 21.90 -28.08 14.47
N GLN A 122 21.56 -28.31 13.21
CA GLN A 122 22.49 -28.87 12.24
C GLN A 122 23.46 -27.80 11.74
N GLU A 123 24.68 -28.20 11.42
CA GLU A 123 25.66 -27.35 10.71
C GLU A 123 25.45 -27.54 9.21
N CYS A 124 24.76 -26.59 8.56
CA CYS A 124 24.56 -26.64 7.12
C CYS A 124 25.83 -26.18 6.39
N PRO A 125 26.26 -26.88 5.32
CA PRO A 125 27.45 -26.49 4.57
C PRO A 125 27.35 -25.06 4.06
N SER A 126 28.36 -24.24 4.35
CA SER A 126 28.55 -22.90 3.77
C SER A 126 28.98 -22.95 2.30
N ASP A 127 29.58 -24.06 1.86
CA ASP A 127 30.27 -24.13 0.57
C ASP A 127 29.33 -24.40 -0.64
N MET A 128 28.01 -24.47 -0.41
CA MET A 128 26.98 -24.45 -1.47
C MET A 128 26.59 -23.01 -1.89
N ASP A 129 27.27 -21.98 -1.37
CA ASP A 129 27.00 -20.54 -1.57
C ASP A 129 27.45 -19.94 -2.93
N THR A 130 27.76 -20.74 -3.96
CA THR A 130 28.34 -20.18 -5.22
C THR A 130 27.42 -20.19 -6.44
N ALA A 131 26.26 -20.84 -6.36
CA ALA A 131 25.19 -20.57 -7.31
C ALA A 131 24.40 -19.38 -6.78
N ASN A 132 24.66 -18.17 -7.28
CA ASN A 132 23.85 -17.01 -6.93
C ASN A 132 22.42 -17.26 -7.42
N SER A 133 21.55 -17.75 -6.52
CA SER A 133 20.08 -17.74 -6.64
C SER A 133 19.52 -16.37 -7.06
N ILE A 134 20.35 -15.33 -6.91
CA ILE A 134 20.14 -13.94 -7.28
C ILE A 134 20.82 -13.67 -8.65
N PRO A 135 20.09 -13.20 -9.66
CA PRO A 135 20.67 -12.82 -10.94
C PRO A 135 21.82 -11.79 -10.80
N PRO A 136 22.92 -11.92 -11.57
CA PRO A 136 24.12 -11.08 -11.45
C PRO A 136 23.90 -9.58 -11.79
N HIS A 137 22.73 -9.20 -12.30
CA HIS A 137 22.34 -7.82 -12.63
C HIS A 137 21.15 -7.33 -11.79
N THR A 138 21.16 -7.55 -10.49
CA THR A 138 20.18 -6.94 -9.58
C THR A 138 20.47 -5.45 -9.40
N GLY A 139 20.03 -4.65 -10.38
CA GLY A 139 20.06 -3.19 -10.32
C GLY A 139 19.04 -2.63 -9.31
N PHE A 140 18.51 -1.44 -9.58
CA PHE A 140 17.42 -0.88 -8.78
C PHE A 140 16.16 -1.74 -8.93
N VAL A 141 15.76 -2.42 -7.86
CA VAL A 141 14.59 -3.32 -7.82
C VAL A 141 13.68 -2.99 -6.65
N PHE A 142 12.39 -3.23 -6.79
CA PHE A 142 11.45 -3.12 -5.69
C PHE A 142 11.52 -4.34 -4.77
N PRO A 143 11.32 -4.17 -3.45
CA PRO A 143 11.29 -5.32 -2.55
C PRO A 143 10.10 -6.20 -2.89
N ASN A 144 10.35 -7.51 -3.01
CA ASN A 144 9.28 -8.48 -3.08
C ASN A 144 8.75 -8.73 -1.67
N ARG A 145 7.46 -8.49 -1.46
CA ARG A 145 6.79 -8.70 -0.19
C ARG A 145 5.78 -9.83 -0.35
N SER A 146 5.78 -10.73 0.62
CA SER A 146 4.77 -11.79 0.71
C SER A 146 3.37 -11.19 0.60
N ILE A 147 2.47 -11.91 -0.07
CA ILE A 147 1.08 -11.52 -0.32
C ILE A 147 0.90 -10.36 -1.33
N LEU A 148 1.81 -9.37 -1.37
CA LEU A 148 1.69 -8.22 -2.28
C LEU A 148 2.19 -8.52 -3.70
N TYR A 149 3.38 -9.11 -3.83
CA TYR A 149 4.02 -9.36 -5.13
C TYR A 149 3.94 -8.13 -6.07
N GLU A 150 3.53 -8.32 -7.33
CA GLU A 150 3.41 -7.24 -8.32
C GLU A 150 2.33 -6.20 -7.99
N SER A 151 1.37 -6.51 -7.10
CA SER A 151 0.33 -5.55 -6.70
C SER A 151 0.88 -4.36 -5.91
N ILE A 152 2.11 -4.46 -5.37
CA ILE A 152 2.78 -3.37 -4.65
C ILE A 152 2.92 -2.11 -5.51
N ARG A 153 2.96 -2.24 -6.85
CA ARG A 153 3.03 -1.10 -7.77
C ARG A 153 1.84 -0.16 -7.66
N ASN A 154 0.68 -0.68 -7.25
CA ASN A 154 -0.52 0.12 -7.02
C ASN A 154 -0.31 1.17 -5.91
N LEU A 155 0.70 0.99 -5.04
CA LEU A 155 1.12 1.97 -4.03
C LEU A 155 1.39 3.35 -4.65
N HIS A 156 1.95 3.42 -5.86
CA HIS A 156 2.30 4.67 -6.55
C HIS A 156 1.09 5.41 -7.14
N PHE A 157 -0.09 4.81 -7.08
CA PHE A 157 -1.33 5.38 -7.61
C PHE A 157 -2.35 5.56 -6.50
N HIS A 158 -2.74 4.47 -5.84
CA HIS A 158 -3.78 4.45 -4.81
C HIS A 158 -3.49 5.40 -3.65
N VAL A 159 -2.31 5.30 -3.03
CA VAL A 159 -1.98 6.08 -1.83
C VAL A 159 -1.81 7.58 -2.14
N PRO A 160 -1.10 7.99 -3.21
CA PRO A 160 -1.07 9.38 -3.66
C PRO A 160 -2.44 10.02 -3.93
N MET A 161 -3.42 9.26 -4.43
CA MET A 161 -4.79 9.77 -4.61
C MET A 161 -5.43 10.17 -3.27
N TRP A 162 -5.18 9.43 -2.18
CA TRP A 162 -5.64 9.81 -0.84
C TRP A 162 -4.96 11.10 -0.34
N PHE A 163 -3.65 11.25 -0.52
CA PHE A 163 -2.95 12.50 -0.19
C PHE A 163 -3.51 13.69 -0.96
N THR A 164 -3.88 13.47 -2.23
CA THR A 164 -4.52 14.50 -3.07
C THR A 164 -5.91 14.86 -2.55
N MET A 165 -6.72 13.86 -2.19
CA MET A 165 -8.03 14.07 -1.59
C MET A 165 -7.93 14.89 -0.29
N ILE A 166 -7.05 14.47 0.64
CA ILE A 166 -6.85 15.15 1.93
C ILE A 166 -6.39 16.60 1.71
N THR A 167 -5.46 16.83 0.77
CA THR A 167 -5.01 18.18 0.40
C THR A 167 -6.17 19.05 -0.08
N LEU A 168 -7.02 18.51 -0.96
CA LEU A 168 -8.20 19.22 -1.48
C LEU A 168 -9.24 19.50 -0.39
N MET A 169 -9.47 18.56 0.53
CA MET A 169 -10.36 18.80 1.68
C MET A 169 -9.77 19.84 2.64
N GLY A 170 -8.46 19.88 2.82
CA GLY A 170 -7.76 20.93 3.58
C GLY A 170 -7.92 22.32 2.93
N ILE A 171 -7.72 22.41 1.61
CA ILE A 171 -8.01 23.64 0.83
C ILE A 171 -9.48 24.05 1.01
N SER A 172 -10.39 23.07 0.98
CA SER A 172 -11.82 23.32 1.13
C SER A 172 -12.15 23.92 2.50
N VAL A 173 -11.66 23.34 3.59
CA VAL A 173 -11.87 23.87 4.95
C VAL A 173 -11.24 25.24 5.12
N PHE A 174 -10.05 25.46 4.59
CA PHE A 174 -9.42 26.78 4.62
C PHE A 174 -10.34 27.85 4.00
N PHE A 175 -10.92 27.59 2.83
CA PHE A 175 -11.85 28.51 2.21
C PHE A 175 -13.21 28.59 2.93
N SER A 176 -13.70 27.50 3.54
CA SER A 176 -14.88 27.54 4.41
C SER A 176 -14.69 28.50 5.59
N ILE A 177 -13.53 28.45 6.26
CA ILE A 177 -13.21 29.35 7.38
C ILE A 177 -13.17 30.80 6.89
N LYS A 178 -12.53 31.07 5.75
CA LYS A 178 -12.52 32.43 5.16
C LYS A 178 -13.91 32.91 4.79
N THR A 179 -14.77 32.03 4.29
CA THR A 179 -16.18 32.34 3.97
C THR A 179 -16.93 32.78 5.22
N LEU A 180 -16.75 32.08 6.35
CA LEU A 180 -17.41 32.44 7.61
C LEU A 180 -16.93 33.79 8.18
N GLY A 181 -15.66 34.13 8.00
CA GLY A 181 -15.10 35.41 8.46
C GLY A 181 -15.41 36.60 7.55
N SER A 182 -15.67 36.38 6.26
CA SER A 182 -15.82 37.47 5.26
C SER A 182 -17.17 37.52 4.56
N ASN A 183 -18.01 36.48 4.68
CA ASN A 183 -19.22 36.25 3.89
C ASN A 183 -19.01 36.28 2.36
N SER A 184 -17.77 36.09 1.89
CA SER A 184 -17.44 36.12 0.47
C SER A 184 -17.91 34.86 -0.27
N MET A 185 -18.76 35.05 -1.28
CA MET A 185 -19.23 33.96 -2.14
C MET A 185 -18.11 33.38 -3.02
N GLU A 186 -17.03 34.13 -3.26
CA GLU A 186 -15.88 33.61 -3.99
C GLU A 186 -15.12 32.55 -3.18
N HIS A 187 -15.02 32.75 -1.86
CA HIS A 187 -14.43 31.75 -0.96
C HIS A 187 -15.32 30.52 -0.85
N ASP A 188 -16.64 30.72 -0.79
CA ASP A 188 -17.59 29.61 -0.75
C ASP A 188 -17.51 28.74 -2.01
N ARG A 189 -17.44 29.37 -3.19
CA ARG A 189 -17.24 28.70 -4.48
C ARG A 189 -15.94 27.89 -4.52
N ALA A 190 -14.85 28.45 -3.99
CA ALA A 190 -13.58 27.76 -3.91
C ALA A 190 -13.68 26.53 -2.97
N ALA A 191 -14.34 26.67 -1.82
CA ALA A 191 -14.53 25.57 -0.89
C ALA A 191 -15.27 24.38 -1.54
N VAL A 192 -16.42 24.63 -2.17
CA VAL A 192 -17.21 23.56 -2.83
C VAL A 192 -16.48 22.99 -4.05
N SER A 193 -15.76 23.81 -4.81
CA SER A 193 -14.96 23.34 -5.95
C SER A 193 -13.89 22.36 -5.50
N ALA A 194 -13.23 22.63 -4.36
CA ALA A 194 -12.24 21.74 -3.78
C ALA A 194 -12.87 20.43 -3.29
N VAL A 195 -14.06 20.47 -2.64
CA VAL A 195 -14.79 19.24 -2.25
C VAL A 195 -15.13 18.39 -3.47
N GLN A 196 -15.63 18.99 -4.55
CA GLN A 196 -16.03 18.24 -5.75
C GLN A 196 -14.85 17.51 -6.39
N VAL A 197 -13.70 18.17 -6.51
CA VAL A 197 -12.49 17.50 -7.00
C VAL A 197 -11.96 16.49 -5.98
N GLY A 198 -12.01 16.80 -4.68
CA GLY A 198 -11.61 15.87 -3.62
C GLY A 198 -12.43 14.58 -3.62
N LEU A 199 -13.75 14.67 -3.82
CA LEU A 199 -14.65 13.52 -3.91
C LEU A 199 -14.34 12.63 -5.13
N LEU A 200 -13.88 13.20 -6.24
CA LEU A 200 -13.38 12.41 -7.37
C LEU A 200 -12.19 11.55 -6.94
N PHE A 201 -11.20 12.13 -6.26
CA PHE A 201 -10.06 11.39 -5.74
C PHE A 201 -10.44 10.40 -4.63
N CYS A 202 -11.45 10.71 -3.82
CA CYS A 202 -12.02 9.77 -2.85
C CYS A 202 -12.59 8.54 -3.56
N GLY A 203 -13.41 8.73 -4.60
CA GLY A 203 -13.97 7.64 -5.39
C GLY A 203 -12.90 6.80 -6.09
N LEU A 204 -11.92 7.44 -6.73
CA LEU A 204 -10.78 6.75 -7.35
C LEU A 204 -9.95 5.97 -6.32
N GLY A 205 -9.72 6.55 -5.14
CA GLY A 205 -9.05 5.90 -4.01
C GLY A 205 -9.82 4.66 -3.54
N LEU A 206 -11.13 4.73 -3.39
CA LEU A 206 -11.97 3.58 -3.02
C LEU A 206 -11.93 2.47 -4.08
N ILE A 207 -12.03 2.80 -5.36
CA ILE A 207 -11.99 1.82 -6.46
C ILE A 207 -10.64 1.13 -6.52
N THR A 208 -9.55 1.91 -6.55
CA THR A 208 -8.18 1.36 -6.61
C THR A 208 -7.83 0.57 -5.36
N GLY A 209 -8.37 0.96 -4.20
CA GLY A 209 -8.23 0.24 -2.94
C GLY A 209 -8.97 -1.09 -2.93
N ALA A 210 -10.20 -1.12 -3.44
CA ALA A 210 -10.99 -2.34 -3.56
C ALA A 210 -10.32 -3.37 -4.49
N VAL A 211 -9.79 -2.91 -5.62
CA VAL A 211 -9.00 -3.77 -6.54
C VAL A 211 -7.76 -4.32 -5.82
N TRP A 212 -7.07 -3.49 -5.04
CA TRP A 212 -5.90 -3.94 -4.28
C TRP A 212 -6.28 -4.96 -3.19
N ALA A 213 -7.35 -4.70 -2.44
CA ALA A 213 -7.86 -5.60 -1.42
C ALA A 213 -8.23 -6.97 -2.01
N ARG A 214 -8.81 -7.01 -3.22
CA ARG A 214 -9.11 -8.28 -3.90
C ARG A 214 -7.84 -9.05 -4.26
N ALA A 215 -6.79 -8.36 -4.71
CA ALA A 215 -5.52 -8.99 -5.05
C ALA A 215 -4.79 -9.52 -3.81
N THR A 216 -4.81 -8.78 -2.71
CA THR A 216 -4.05 -9.11 -1.48
C THR A 216 -4.81 -10.06 -0.55
N TRP A 217 -6.11 -9.85 -0.36
CA TRP A 217 -6.93 -10.54 0.65
C TRP A 217 -8.09 -11.34 0.05
N GLY A 218 -8.19 -11.43 -1.27
CA GLY A 218 -9.23 -12.21 -1.92
C GLY A 218 -10.64 -11.61 -1.86
N ALA A 219 -10.83 -10.38 -1.38
CA ALA A 219 -12.14 -9.70 -1.37
C ALA A 219 -12.03 -8.21 -1.72
N PHE A 220 -12.98 -7.68 -2.50
CA PHE A 220 -13.02 -6.25 -2.85
C PHE A 220 -13.25 -5.34 -1.65
N TRP A 221 -13.83 -5.86 -0.58
CA TRP A 221 -14.05 -5.15 0.66
C TRP A 221 -13.86 -6.10 1.82
N THR A 222 -12.95 -5.77 2.71
CA THR A 222 -12.75 -6.47 3.99
C THR A 222 -13.33 -5.63 5.11
N ASN A 223 -13.65 -6.25 6.24
CA ASN A 223 -14.10 -5.50 7.43
C ASN A 223 -12.91 -4.82 8.13
N ASP A 224 -12.27 -3.90 7.43
CA ASP A 224 -11.14 -3.11 7.91
C ASP A 224 -11.58 -1.68 8.23
N VAL A 225 -11.06 -1.15 9.34
CA VAL A 225 -11.47 0.13 9.90
C VAL A 225 -11.10 1.32 9.01
N LYS A 226 -9.99 1.25 8.28
CA LYS A 226 -9.56 2.33 7.39
C LYS A 226 -10.30 2.29 6.06
N LEU A 227 -10.63 1.09 5.54
CA LEU A 227 -11.56 0.91 4.42
C LEU A 227 -12.93 1.55 4.74
N ASN A 228 -13.52 1.14 5.87
CA ASN A 228 -14.82 1.64 6.32
C ASN A 228 -14.77 3.15 6.63
N GLY A 229 -13.72 3.61 7.32
CA GLY A 229 -13.53 5.03 7.64
C GLY A 229 -13.39 5.91 6.40
N ALA A 230 -12.73 5.40 5.35
CA ALA A 230 -12.65 6.05 4.05
C ALA A 230 -14.01 6.15 3.33
N ALA A 231 -14.80 5.07 3.33
CA ALA A 231 -16.15 5.09 2.76
C ALA A 231 -17.07 6.06 3.51
N VAL A 232 -17.06 6.03 4.85
CA VAL A 232 -17.83 6.95 5.69
C VAL A 232 -17.44 8.40 5.45
N THR A 233 -16.13 8.68 5.33
CA THR A 233 -15.64 10.01 4.96
C THR A 233 -16.22 10.48 3.62
N GLY A 234 -16.23 9.60 2.60
CA GLY A 234 -16.86 9.88 1.32
C GLY A 234 -18.34 10.22 1.45
N LEU A 235 -19.10 9.45 2.23
CA LEU A 235 -20.53 9.70 2.49
C LEU A 235 -20.78 11.03 3.21
N ILE A 236 -19.95 11.40 4.18
CA ILE A 236 -20.04 12.70 4.88
C ILE A 236 -19.86 13.85 3.88
N TYR A 237 -18.89 13.76 2.97
CA TYR A 237 -18.67 14.79 1.96
C TYR A 237 -19.73 14.78 0.84
N LEU A 238 -20.36 13.64 0.55
CA LEU A 238 -21.55 13.61 -0.30
C LEU A 238 -22.74 14.31 0.37
N ALA A 239 -22.94 14.08 1.67
CA ALA A 239 -23.96 14.78 2.46
C ALA A 239 -23.71 16.30 2.52
N TYR A 240 -22.46 16.76 2.53
CA TYR A 240 -22.12 18.18 2.34
C TYR A 240 -22.69 18.74 1.03
N LEU A 241 -22.57 18.01 -0.09
CA LEU A 241 -23.13 18.46 -1.37
C LEU A 241 -24.67 18.46 -1.35
N VAL A 242 -25.29 17.46 -0.73
CA VAL A 242 -26.75 17.39 -0.56
C VAL A 242 -27.27 18.57 0.26
N LEU A 243 -26.63 18.89 1.39
CA LEU A 243 -26.95 20.05 2.23
C LEU A 243 -26.90 21.35 1.43
N ARG A 244 -25.91 21.50 0.55
CA ARG A 244 -25.81 22.67 -0.32
C ARG A 244 -26.94 22.73 -1.34
N GLY A 245 -27.35 21.59 -1.89
CA GLY A 245 -28.49 21.50 -2.81
C GLY A 245 -29.84 21.82 -2.16
N SER A 246 -29.98 21.61 -0.85
CA SER A 246 -31.26 21.80 -0.14
C SER A 246 -31.51 23.23 0.37
N VAL A 247 -30.49 24.11 0.35
CA VAL A 247 -30.61 25.49 0.85
C VAL A 247 -30.65 26.49 -0.31
N GLN A 248 -31.77 27.19 -0.44
CA GLN A 248 -32.03 28.13 -1.54
C GLN A 248 -31.24 29.44 -1.38
N ASP A 249 -31.27 30.04 -0.18
CA ASP A 249 -30.55 31.30 0.08
C ASP A 249 -29.03 31.08 0.04
N ALA A 250 -28.36 31.81 -0.85
CA ALA A 250 -26.94 31.61 -1.15
C ALA A 250 -26.03 31.88 0.05
N HIS A 251 -26.29 32.94 0.81
CA HIS A 251 -25.48 33.30 1.98
C HIS A 251 -25.70 32.33 3.15
N LYS A 252 -26.95 31.93 3.40
CA LYS A 252 -27.30 30.91 4.38
C LYS A 252 -26.68 29.56 4.00
N ARG A 253 -26.74 29.18 2.72
CA ARG A 253 -26.09 27.97 2.20
C ARG A 253 -24.59 28.01 2.46
N ALA A 254 -23.91 29.10 2.09
CA ALA A 254 -22.48 29.27 2.27
C ALA A 254 -22.07 29.13 3.75
N ARG A 255 -22.84 29.74 4.66
CA ARG A 255 -22.60 29.66 6.10
C ARG A 255 -22.81 28.25 6.66
N LEU A 256 -23.95 27.60 6.35
CA LEU A 256 -24.26 26.26 6.84
C LEU A 256 -23.27 25.22 6.30
N ALA A 257 -22.96 25.30 5.01
CA ALA A 257 -21.99 24.43 4.38
C ALA A 257 -20.58 24.68 4.94
N GLY A 258 -20.19 25.94 5.15
CA GLY A 258 -18.92 26.31 5.76
C GLY A 258 -18.71 25.63 7.12
N ILE A 259 -19.72 25.71 8.00
CA ILE A 259 -19.72 25.05 9.31
C ILE A 259 -19.66 23.52 9.16
N TYR A 260 -20.53 22.94 8.34
CA TYR A 260 -20.55 21.49 8.10
C TYR A 260 -19.19 20.98 7.63
N ASN A 261 -18.53 21.69 6.71
CA ASN A 261 -17.25 21.29 6.15
C ASN A 261 -16.14 21.18 7.21
N ILE A 262 -16.14 22.09 8.18
CA ILE A 262 -15.20 22.05 9.31
C ILE A 262 -15.43 20.76 10.11
N PHE A 263 -16.68 20.44 10.45
CA PHE A 263 -17.02 19.19 11.12
C PHE A 263 -16.66 17.96 10.29
N ALA A 264 -16.95 17.97 8.99
CA ALA A 264 -16.62 16.89 8.07
C ALA A 264 -15.12 16.60 8.01
N PHE A 265 -14.29 17.64 8.03
CA PHE A 265 -12.83 17.49 8.01
C PHE A 265 -12.30 16.95 9.34
N VAL A 266 -12.87 17.38 10.47
CA VAL A 266 -12.54 16.78 11.79
C VAL A 266 -12.86 15.29 11.79
N LEU A 267 -14.02 14.89 11.25
CA LEU A 267 -14.40 13.49 11.11
C LEU A 267 -13.49 12.73 10.14
N LEU A 268 -13.06 13.35 9.04
CA LEU A 268 -12.05 12.78 8.14
C LEU A 268 -10.75 12.48 8.89
N VAL A 269 -10.26 13.43 9.70
CA VAL A 269 -9.05 13.25 10.51
C VAL A 269 -9.26 12.11 11.51
N LEU A 270 -10.41 12.09 12.18
CA LEU A 270 -10.78 11.04 13.12
C LEU A 270 -10.75 9.65 12.43
N PHE A 271 -11.49 9.47 11.34
CA PHE A 271 -11.64 8.17 10.70
C PHE A 271 -10.39 7.66 9.96
N LEU A 272 -9.61 8.56 9.35
CA LEU A 272 -8.44 8.14 8.55
C LEU A 272 -7.14 8.09 9.36
N PHE A 273 -7.03 8.88 10.43
CA PHE A 273 -5.78 8.99 11.18
C PHE A 273 -5.87 8.50 12.62
N VAL A 274 -6.95 8.83 13.34
CA VAL A 274 -7.06 8.55 14.77
C VAL A 274 -7.54 7.13 15.01
N VAL A 275 -8.73 6.78 14.50
CA VAL A 275 -9.38 5.48 14.75
C VAL A 275 -8.49 4.30 14.35
N PRO A 276 -7.83 4.29 13.17
CA PRO A 276 -6.96 3.18 12.78
C PRO A 276 -5.71 3.02 13.64
N ARG A 277 -5.39 3.96 14.54
CA ARG A 277 -4.23 3.93 15.43
C ARG A 277 -4.59 3.71 16.89
N LEU A 278 -5.86 3.45 17.20
CA LEU A 278 -6.27 3.10 18.55
C LEU A 278 -5.84 1.66 18.84
N ASN A 279 -5.14 1.44 19.95
CA ASN A 279 -4.53 0.16 20.35
C ASN A 279 -5.52 -1.03 20.47
N ALA A 280 -6.83 -0.77 20.45
CA ALA A 280 -7.88 -1.80 20.53
C ALA A 280 -8.47 -2.17 19.15
N ILE A 281 -7.92 -1.64 18.06
CA ILE A 281 -8.48 -1.77 16.72
C ILE A 281 -7.36 -2.15 15.74
N ASP A 282 -7.40 -3.40 15.26
CA ASP A 282 -6.48 -3.88 14.24
C ASP A 282 -6.88 -3.39 12.84
N SER A 283 -5.89 -3.10 12.01
CA SER A 283 -6.09 -2.76 10.60
C SER A 283 -5.19 -3.64 9.73
N LEU A 284 -5.76 -4.13 8.64
CA LEU A 284 -5.03 -4.84 7.60
C LEU A 284 -4.14 -3.90 6.79
N HIS A 285 -4.36 -2.59 6.90
CA HIS A 285 -3.48 -1.63 6.26
C HIS A 285 -2.13 -1.59 6.97
N PRO A 286 -1.03 -1.58 6.19
CA PRO A 286 0.29 -1.50 6.78
C PRO A 286 0.42 -0.23 7.68
N GLY A 287 1.14 -0.32 8.81
CA GLY A 287 1.52 0.82 9.68
C GLY A 287 0.54 1.23 10.78
N ASN A 288 -0.39 0.36 11.16
CA ASN A 288 -1.44 0.60 12.15
C ASN A 288 -1.59 -0.60 13.11
N GLY A 289 -1.97 -0.36 14.37
CA GLY A 289 -2.42 -1.41 15.31
C GLY A 289 -1.39 -2.51 15.63
N GLY A 290 -0.09 -2.20 15.74
CA GLY A 290 0.96 -3.22 15.97
C GLY A 290 1.38 -4.00 14.72
N ASN A 291 0.68 -3.85 13.59
CA ASN A 291 1.16 -4.25 12.27
C ASN A 291 2.10 -3.15 11.75
N SER A 292 3.41 -3.37 11.86
CA SER A 292 4.50 -2.42 11.58
C SER A 292 4.65 -1.99 10.12
N GLY A 293 3.60 -2.13 9.32
CA GLY A 293 3.71 -2.10 7.88
C GLY A 293 3.97 -0.74 7.19
N PHE A 294 4.08 0.41 7.88
CA PHE A 294 4.50 1.66 7.22
C PHE A 294 5.34 2.65 8.04
N ASN A 295 5.49 2.50 9.38
CA ASN A 295 5.93 3.66 10.17
C ASN A 295 7.30 3.61 10.85
N ASP A 296 8.03 2.49 10.90
CA ASP A 296 9.34 2.54 11.59
C ASP A 296 10.59 2.07 10.83
N LEU A 297 10.52 1.31 9.72
CA LEU A 297 11.74 1.02 8.92
C LEU A 297 11.52 0.55 7.46
N ASP A 298 10.28 0.39 6.95
CA ASP A 298 10.03 -0.67 5.95
C ASP A 298 9.50 -0.26 4.56
N LEU A 299 9.36 1.05 4.28
CA LEU A 299 9.38 1.51 2.88
C LEU A 299 10.84 1.51 2.45
N ASP A 300 11.26 0.42 1.80
CA ASP A 300 12.58 0.33 1.15
C ASP A 300 12.86 1.67 0.45
N ASN A 301 14.04 2.25 0.69
CA ASN A 301 14.45 3.53 0.10
C ASN A 301 14.22 3.55 -1.42
N ARG A 302 14.25 2.39 -2.07
CA ARG A 302 13.93 2.21 -3.49
C ARG A 302 12.48 2.55 -3.84
N LEU A 303 11.49 2.10 -3.05
CA LEU A 303 10.08 2.47 -3.29
C LEU A 303 9.83 3.97 -3.08
N ARG A 304 10.52 4.59 -2.10
CA ARG A 304 10.36 6.01 -1.75
C ARG A 304 10.76 6.96 -2.89
N VAL A 305 11.79 6.61 -3.65
CA VAL A 305 12.29 7.39 -4.79
C VAL A 305 11.22 7.61 -5.86
N ILE A 306 10.29 6.66 -6.01
CA ILE A 306 9.19 6.76 -6.98
C ILE A 306 7.91 7.25 -6.29
N PHE A 307 7.66 6.80 -5.06
CA PHE A 307 6.47 7.14 -4.30
C PHE A 307 6.32 8.65 -4.03
N TYR A 308 7.35 9.34 -3.53
CA TYR A 308 7.20 10.76 -3.20
C TYR A 308 7.01 11.67 -4.42
N PRO A 309 7.72 11.46 -5.55
CA PRO A 309 7.39 12.11 -6.82
C PRO A 309 5.94 11.85 -7.25
N ALA A 310 5.44 10.62 -7.08
CA ALA A 310 4.05 10.30 -7.38
C ALA A 310 3.08 11.12 -6.51
N VAL A 311 3.29 11.15 -5.19
CA VAL A 311 2.50 11.97 -4.25
C VAL A 311 2.45 13.43 -4.69
N LEU A 312 3.62 14.03 -4.96
CA LEU A 312 3.69 15.41 -5.41
C LEU A 312 2.99 15.62 -6.76
N GLY A 313 3.21 14.73 -7.73
CA GLY A 313 2.58 14.77 -9.05
C GLY A 313 1.05 14.74 -8.97
N TRP A 314 0.50 13.82 -8.18
CA TRP A 314 -0.94 13.67 -7.96
C TRP A 314 -1.54 14.90 -7.25
N VAL A 315 -0.87 15.43 -6.22
CA VAL A 315 -1.30 16.65 -5.52
C VAL A 315 -1.31 17.87 -6.45
N LEU A 316 -0.28 18.03 -7.28
CA LEU A 316 -0.22 19.10 -8.28
C LEU A 316 -1.33 18.95 -9.31
N LEU A 317 -1.60 17.72 -9.79
CA LEU A 317 -2.70 17.45 -10.71
C LEU A 317 -4.05 17.79 -10.06
N GLY A 318 -4.33 17.31 -8.85
CA GLY A 318 -5.57 17.59 -8.15
C GLY A 318 -5.77 19.09 -7.88
N THR A 319 -4.70 19.79 -7.49
CA THR A 319 -4.72 21.24 -7.32
C THR A 319 -5.01 21.95 -8.65
N TRP A 320 -4.43 21.47 -9.76
CA TRP A 320 -4.74 22.00 -11.09
C TRP A 320 -6.20 21.79 -11.46
N MET A 321 -6.74 20.59 -11.27
CA MET A 321 -8.16 20.29 -11.49
C MET A 321 -9.07 21.20 -10.66
N PHE A 322 -8.72 21.42 -9.39
CA PHE A 322 -9.42 22.38 -8.52
C PHE A 322 -9.42 23.80 -9.12
N THR A 323 -8.26 24.31 -9.58
CA THR A 323 -8.20 25.65 -10.15
C THR A 323 -9.05 25.79 -11.42
N LEU A 324 -9.10 24.74 -12.26
CA LEU A 324 -9.95 24.71 -13.45
C LEU A 324 -11.42 24.70 -13.07
N ARG A 325 -11.80 23.85 -12.11
CA ARG A 325 -13.18 23.74 -11.62
C ARG A 325 -13.67 25.06 -11.03
N ASN A 326 -12.86 25.73 -10.20
CA ASN A 326 -13.21 26.99 -9.59
C ASN A 326 -13.38 28.12 -10.63
N ARG A 327 -12.51 28.17 -11.65
CA ARG A 327 -12.65 29.13 -12.77
C ARG A 327 -13.90 28.86 -13.60
N ALA A 328 -14.19 27.59 -13.90
CA ALA A 328 -15.39 27.20 -14.61
C ALA A 328 -16.66 27.59 -13.84
N ALA A 329 -16.70 27.33 -12.52
CA ALA A 329 -17.81 27.73 -11.66
C ALA A 329 -18.02 29.25 -11.65
N ARG A 330 -16.93 30.03 -11.56
CA ARG A 330 -17.01 31.50 -11.60
C ARG A 330 -17.62 31.99 -12.92
N LEU A 331 -17.23 31.39 -14.04
CA LEU A 331 -17.76 31.78 -15.35
C LEU A 331 -19.26 31.47 -15.50
N ILE A 332 -19.73 30.36 -14.91
CA ILE A 332 -21.15 30.00 -14.91
C ILE A 332 -21.95 31.03 -14.11
N GLU A 333 -21.50 31.36 -12.90
CA GLU A 333 -22.16 32.37 -12.06
C GLU A 333 -22.18 33.77 -12.69
N THR A 334 -21.18 34.13 -13.51
CA THR A 334 -21.21 35.41 -14.24
C THR A 334 -22.15 35.42 -15.43
N LYS A 335 -22.55 34.25 -15.96
CA LYS A 335 -23.45 34.14 -17.12
C LYS A 335 -24.92 34.10 -16.69
N ASP A 336 -25.22 33.45 -15.57
CA ASP A 336 -26.56 33.32 -14.99
C ASP A 336 -26.60 33.97 -13.59
N PRO A 337 -26.71 35.32 -13.51
CA PRO A 337 -26.56 36.08 -12.26
C PRO A 337 -27.67 35.88 -11.22
#